data_AF-A0A9P6GJP6-F1
#
_entry.id   AF-A0A9P6GJP6-F1
#
_cell.length_a   1.000
_cell.length_b   1.000
_cell.length_c   1.000
_cell.angle_alpha   90.00
_cell.angle_beta   90.00
_cell.angle_gamma   90.00
#
_symmetry.space_group_name_H-M   'P 1'
#
loop_
_entity.id
_entity.type
_entity.pdbx_description
1 polymer ?
#
loop_
_entity_poly.entity_id
_entity_poly.type
_entity_poly.pdbx_seq_one_letter_code
_entity_poly.pdbx_strand_id
1 'polypeptide(L)'
;MPLDLASLDATIAARRAEFAARAERSGRKDVFPFLELPRELRDQIYNYAFHIPDDRADRALRIERRHLKYFRPSAASILLVLHHEYFLLNRQIAREALELLFKNHIVYLSCGPYVLKQLLSRVEATGGPGKQWLRRIKRIELDWVTFPNLRIYPPERTEGKDKWYWEHDTHEVDVDYIRAAQYSGHYDEHDYEGGYYDDNFYEAEDASLYPTWPGRSTAAAAANPNDPFGFSTHYPFADPPTATANANATATDIDTKLELLVSLEVTPLFDYLASPTFALNSITLPLYFLSRASQNHRAVSRPGYTLPLKIRYWVRNCIHALLMLRDSASLREVRVKYIPWDVWASMEPADDLARMVERGVWFRDSEAGSREREGEGEAFRAVWAGLAERGACAGEARMGLVALVRLVKWEFDLNKRVGDELEVVFTKGSEPCAH
;
A
#
# COMPACT_ATOMS: atom_id res chain seq x y z
N MET A 1 39.67 4.53 -38.12
CA MET A 1 40.80 4.90 -37.25
C MET A 1 40.64 4.13 -35.94
N PRO A 2 41.53 3.20 -35.60
CA PRO A 2 41.45 2.49 -34.34
C PRO A 2 41.84 3.45 -33.20
N LEU A 3 40.95 3.60 -32.22
CA LEU A 3 41.25 4.29 -30.96
C LEU A 3 42.35 3.50 -30.26
N ASP A 4 43.49 4.16 -30.03
CA ASP A 4 44.66 3.57 -29.38
C ASP A 4 44.37 3.38 -27.89
N LEU A 5 43.85 2.20 -27.55
CA LEU A 5 43.51 1.79 -26.18
C LEU A 5 44.71 1.89 -25.23
N ALA A 6 45.94 1.75 -25.73
CA ALA A 6 47.15 1.88 -24.93
C ALA A 6 47.39 3.34 -24.49
N SER A 7 47.01 4.31 -25.32
CA SER A 7 47.06 5.74 -24.99
C SER A 7 46.04 6.09 -23.89
N LEU A 8 44.85 5.47 -23.92
CA LEU A 8 43.82 5.68 -22.91
C LEU A 8 44.22 5.10 -21.56
N ASP A 9 44.76 3.87 -21.55
CA ASP A 9 45.22 3.20 -20.33
C ASP A 9 46.41 3.93 -19.69
N ALA A 10 47.35 4.43 -20.49
CA ALA A 10 48.46 5.25 -20.00
C ALA A 10 47.97 6.57 -19.38
N THR A 11 46.94 7.19 -19.97
CA THR A 11 46.35 8.43 -19.45
C THR A 11 45.59 8.19 -18.14
N ILE A 12 44.89 7.06 -18.02
CA ILE A 12 44.20 6.65 -16.79
C ILE A 12 45.21 6.31 -15.68
N ALA A 13 46.30 5.60 -16.01
CA ALA A 13 47.37 5.28 -15.06
C ALA A 13 48.10 6.53 -14.55
N ALA A 14 48.41 7.48 -15.44
CA ALA A 14 49.04 8.74 -15.07
C ALA A 14 48.13 9.58 -14.14
N ARG A 15 46.83 9.67 -14.44
CA ARG A 15 45.88 10.36 -13.56
C ARG A 15 45.72 9.68 -12.21
N ARG A 16 45.74 8.34 -12.15
CA ARG A 16 45.71 7.59 -10.88
C ARG A 16 46.95 7.89 -10.02
N ALA A 17 48.13 7.93 -10.62
CA ALA A 17 49.37 8.24 -9.91
C ALA A 17 49.40 9.69 -9.41
N GLU A 18 48.89 10.63 -10.20
CA GLU A 18 48.80 12.05 -9.83
C GLU A 18 47.81 12.28 -8.69
N PHE A 19 46.68 11.57 -8.68
CA PHE A 19 45.72 11.57 -7.56
C PHE A 19 46.32 10.96 -6.29
N ALA A 20 47.03 9.84 -6.39
CA ALA A 20 47.67 9.19 -5.24
C ALA A 20 48.77 10.07 -4.60
N ALA A 21 49.62 10.71 -5.42
CA ALA A 21 50.67 11.61 -4.93
C ALA A 21 50.11 12.91 -4.31
N ARG A 22 48.90 13.32 -4.71
CA ARG A 22 48.19 14.47 -4.14
C ARG A 22 47.55 14.14 -2.79
N ALA A 23 47.10 12.90 -2.61
CA ALA A 23 46.56 12.40 -1.34
C ALA A 23 47.64 12.35 -0.23
N GLU A 24 48.86 11.88 -0.55
CA GLU A 24 49.96 11.80 0.43
C GLU A 24 50.51 13.15 0.90
N ARG A 25 50.41 14.21 0.08
CA ARG A 25 50.93 15.55 0.44
C ARG A 25 50.00 16.37 1.31
N SER A 26 48.72 16.02 1.38
CA SER A 26 47.80 16.65 2.31
C SER A 26 47.56 15.69 3.46
N GLY A 27 48.02 16.02 4.67
CA GLY A 27 47.50 15.41 5.91
C GLY A 27 46.00 15.66 6.15
N ARG A 28 45.24 15.94 5.09
CA ARG A 28 43.79 15.94 5.04
C ARG A 28 43.37 14.48 5.13
N LYS A 29 42.48 14.19 6.09
CA LYS A 29 41.69 12.96 6.05
C LYS A 29 41.13 12.83 4.64
N ASP A 30 41.44 11.73 3.95
CA ASP A 30 40.91 11.45 2.61
C ASP A 30 39.40 11.64 2.63
N VAL A 31 38.95 12.75 2.02
CA VAL A 31 37.55 13.02 1.85
C VAL A 31 37.10 12.10 0.72
N PHE A 32 36.04 11.33 0.94
CA PHE A 32 35.50 10.46 -0.11
C PHE A 32 35.34 11.28 -1.41
N PRO A 33 35.95 10.90 -2.54
CA PRO A 33 36.11 11.78 -3.71
C PRO A 33 34.82 12.40 -4.23
N PHE A 34 33.70 11.68 -4.09
CA PHE A 34 32.38 12.19 -4.44
C PHE A 34 31.98 13.45 -3.64
N LEU A 35 32.41 13.57 -2.39
CA LEU A 35 32.15 14.75 -1.54
C LEU A 35 33.01 15.96 -1.90
N GLU A 36 34.04 15.79 -2.75
CA GLU A 36 34.81 16.91 -3.30
C GLU A 36 34.02 17.67 -4.38
N LEU A 37 33.03 17.02 -5.00
CA LEU A 37 32.13 17.67 -5.95
C LEU A 37 31.31 18.78 -5.25
N PRO A 38 31.01 19.90 -5.91
CA PRO A 38 30.03 20.87 -5.41
C PRO A 38 28.68 20.22 -5.08
N ARG A 39 27.97 20.79 -4.10
CA ARG A 39 26.68 20.27 -3.60
C ARG A 39 25.66 20.12 -4.73
N GLU A 40 25.67 21.06 -5.66
CA GLU A 40 24.77 21.14 -6.82
C GLU A 40 24.98 19.96 -7.77
N LEU A 41 26.24 19.58 -8.03
CA LEU A 41 26.55 18.41 -8.87
C LEU A 41 26.15 17.11 -8.18
N ARG A 42 26.34 17.02 -6.85
CA ARG A 42 25.87 15.86 -6.10
C ARG A 42 24.35 15.73 -6.15
N ASP A 43 23.62 16.83 -6.02
CA ASP A 43 22.16 16.85 -6.13
C ASP A 43 21.66 16.43 -7.52
N GLN A 44 22.37 16.80 -8.59
CA GLN A 44 22.07 16.28 -9.93
C GLN A 44 22.26 14.76 -10.02
N ILE A 45 23.33 14.23 -9.44
CA ILE A 45 23.61 12.78 -9.41
C ILE A 45 22.54 12.04 -8.61
N TYR A 46 22.17 12.55 -7.43
CA TYR A 46 21.10 11.98 -6.63
C TYR A 46 19.77 12.00 -7.39
N ASN A 47 19.41 13.13 -8.01
CA ASN A 47 18.18 13.23 -8.81
C ASN A 47 18.18 12.21 -9.93
N TYR A 48 19.28 12.08 -10.67
CA TYR A 48 19.40 11.08 -11.73
C TYR A 48 19.19 9.67 -11.18
N ALA A 49 19.88 9.32 -10.10
CA ALA A 49 19.78 7.99 -9.49
C ALA A 49 18.39 7.68 -8.88
N PHE A 50 17.60 8.69 -8.49
CA PHE A 50 16.19 8.50 -8.10
C PHE A 50 15.24 8.34 -9.29
N HIS A 51 15.63 8.74 -10.51
CA HIS A 51 14.82 8.55 -11.72
C HIS A 51 15.08 7.20 -12.41
N ILE A 52 16.14 6.48 -12.02
CA ILE A 52 16.41 5.14 -12.54
C ILE A 52 15.27 4.24 -12.05
N PRO A 53 14.51 3.60 -12.95
CA PRO A 53 13.47 2.67 -12.55
C PRO A 53 14.10 1.51 -11.77
N ASP A 54 13.43 1.09 -10.71
CA ASP A 54 13.86 -0.08 -9.96
C ASP A 54 13.38 -1.34 -10.69
N ASP A 55 14.31 -2.12 -11.23
CA ASP A 55 14.00 -3.35 -11.96
C ASP A 55 13.62 -4.51 -11.03
N ARG A 56 13.71 -4.31 -9.70
CA ARG A 56 13.29 -5.33 -8.74
C ARG A 56 11.76 -5.43 -8.74
N ALA A 57 11.25 -6.66 -8.71
CA ALA A 57 9.81 -6.91 -8.60
C ALA A 57 9.22 -6.19 -7.38
N ASP A 58 7.96 -5.73 -7.44
CA ASP A 58 7.25 -5.04 -6.34
C ASP A 58 7.43 -5.74 -4.98
N ARG A 59 7.54 -7.07 -5.00
CA ARG A 59 7.80 -7.93 -3.82
C ARG A 59 9.12 -7.64 -3.11
N ALA A 60 10.16 -7.20 -3.81
CA ALA A 60 11.47 -6.89 -3.26
C ALA A 60 11.51 -5.54 -2.53
N LEU A 61 10.51 -4.68 -2.73
CA LEU A 61 10.41 -3.34 -2.15
C LEU A 61 9.50 -3.29 -0.91
N ARG A 62 9.18 -4.47 -0.33
CA ARG A 62 8.26 -4.62 0.81
C ARG A 62 8.92 -4.17 2.12
N ILE A 63 8.23 -3.29 2.86
CA ILE A 63 8.59 -2.94 4.23
C ILE A 63 7.73 -3.75 5.20
N GLU A 64 8.31 -4.78 5.82
CA GLU A 64 7.61 -5.71 6.71
C GLU A 64 7.57 -5.25 8.17
N ARG A 65 6.65 -5.78 8.98
CA ARG A 65 6.55 -5.46 10.43
C ARG A 65 7.85 -5.76 11.17
N ARG A 66 8.57 -6.83 10.83
CA ARG A 66 9.86 -7.19 11.47
C ARG A 66 10.92 -6.09 11.33
N HIS A 67 10.89 -5.28 10.27
CA HIS A 67 11.82 -4.17 10.12
C HIS A 67 11.68 -3.18 11.28
N LEU A 68 10.48 -3.04 11.85
CA LEU A 68 10.24 -2.19 13.01
C LEU A 68 11.01 -2.68 14.24
N LYS A 69 11.24 -3.98 14.46
CA LYS A 69 11.88 -4.50 15.68
C LYS A 69 13.24 -3.85 15.97
N TYR A 70 14.03 -3.64 14.92
CA TYR A 70 15.38 -3.05 15.01
C TYR A 70 15.51 -1.68 14.37
N PHE A 71 14.40 -1.10 13.89
CA PHE A 71 14.42 0.20 13.24
C PHE A 71 14.82 1.31 14.21
N ARG A 72 16.03 1.84 14.01
CA ARG A 72 16.52 3.05 14.66
C ARG A 72 16.54 4.19 13.64
N PRO A 73 15.73 5.24 13.81
CA PRO A 73 15.63 6.31 12.82
C PRO A 73 16.95 7.04 12.59
N SER A 74 17.42 7.00 11.34
CA SER A 74 18.59 7.72 10.85
C SER A 74 18.44 7.88 9.33
N ALA A 75 19.18 8.79 8.72
CA ALA A 75 19.06 8.97 7.27
C ALA A 75 19.43 7.68 6.49
N ALA A 76 20.44 6.95 6.97
CA ALA A 76 20.86 5.68 6.38
C ALA A 76 19.82 4.58 6.56
N SER A 77 19.23 4.42 7.75
CA SER A 77 18.21 3.40 7.98
C SER A 77 16.91 3.68 7.26
N ILE A 78 16.52 4.96 7.10
CA ILE A 78 15.37 5.35 6.30
C ILE A 78 15.62 5.00 4.83
N LEU A 79 16.77 5.39 4.27
CA LEU A 79 17.12 5.04 2.88
C LEU A 79 17.22 3.53 2.65
N LEU A 80 17.74 2.77 3.62
CA LEU A 80 17.80 1.32 3.56
C LEU A 80 16.39 0.70 3.50
N VAL A 81 15.48 1.16 4.35
CA VAL A 81 14.07 0.69 4.37
C VAL A 81 13.32 1.10 3.11
N LEU A 82 13.69 2.23 2.50
CA LEU A 82 13.18 2.67 1.20
C LEU A 82 13.96 2.05 0.02
N HIS A 83 14.79 1.04 0.28
CA HIS A 83 15.55 0.29 -0.72
C HIS A 83 16.52 1.12 -1.58
N HIS A 84 16.98 2.26 -1.08
CA HIS A 84 18.01 3.12 -1.69
C HIS A 84 19.40 2.83 -1.13
N GLU A 85 19.79 1.55 -1.14
CA GLU A 85 21.03 1.02 -0.54
C GLU A 85 22.30 1.65 -1.13
N TYR A 86 22.25 2.08 -2.38
CA TYR A 86 23.37 2.67 -3.11
C TYR A 86 23.83 4.03 -2.53
N PHE A 87 23.02 4.70 -1.69
CA PHE A 87 23.42 5.93 -1.00
C PHE A 87 24.02 5.71 0.39
N LEU A 88 24.19 4.46 0.82
CA LEU A 88 24.68 4.13 2.17
C LEU A 88 26.21 4.17 2.30
N LEU A 89 26.91 4.73 1.31
CA LEU A 89 28.37 4.85 1.27
C LEU A 89 28.92 5.79 2.36
N ASN A 90 28.18 6.85 2.71
CA ASN A 90 28.61 7.84 3.67
C ASN A 90 27.42 8.50 4.38
N ARG A 91 27.60 8.88 5.65
CA ARG A 91 26.54 9.56 6.45
C ARG A 91 26.08 10.89 5.84
N GLN A 92 26.99 11.65 5.25
CA GLN A 92 26.66 12.91 4.58
C GLN A 92 25.85 12.64 3.31
N ILE A 93 26.28 11.69 2.47
CA ILE A 93 25.55 11.27 1.27
C ILE A 93 24.14 10.82 1.63
N ALA A 94 23.98 9.97 2.64
CA ALA A 94 22.67 9.50 3.09
C ALA A 94 21.74 10.66 3.53
N ARG A 95 22.27 11.65 4.27
CA ARG A 95 21.47 12.82 4.70
C ARG A 95 21.06 13.70 3.52
N GLU A 96 22.01 13.95 2.64
CA GLU A 96 21.85 14.76 1.44
C GLU A 96 20.84 14.14 0.46
N ALA A 97 20.97 12.84 0.19
CA ALA A 97 20.08 12.09 -0.68
C ALA A 97 18.68 11.97 -0.08
N LEU A 98 18.55 11.69 1.22
CA LEU A 98 17.24 11.63 1.88
C LEU A 98 16.50 12.97 1.84
N GLU A 99 17.23 14.07 2.04
CA GLU A 99 16.64 15.40 1.92
C GLU A 99 16.10 15.66 0.50
N LEU A 100 16.83 15.23 -0.52
CA LEU A 100 16.43 15.39 -1.91
C LEU A 100 15.24 14.48 -2.26
N LEU A 101 15.26 13.21 -1.84
CA LEU A 101 14.17 12.25 -1.98
C LEU A 101 12.86 12.84 -1.47
N PHE A 102 12.86 13.32 -0.23
CA PHE A 102 11.64 13.83 0.40
C PHE A 102 11.13 15.13 -0.23
N LYS A 103 12.02 16.01 -0.68
CA LYS A 103 11.65 17.29 -1.31
C LYS A 103 11.16 17.13 -2.75
N ASN A 104 11.85 16.32 -3.54
CA ASN A 104 11.80 16.39 -5.00
C ASN A 104 11.31 15.10 -5.67
N HIS A 105 11.10 14.01 -4.94
CA HIS A 105 10.72 12.71 -5.52
C HIS A 105 9.44 12.18 -4.88
N ILE A 106 8.90 11.11 -5.45
CA ILE A 106 7.76 10.37 -4.90
C ILE A 106 8.34 9.25 -4.03
N VAL A 107 7.97 9.22 -2.76
CA VAL A 107 8.43 8.18 -1.85
C VAL A 107 7.51 6.98 -1.99
N TYR A 108 8.03 5.90 -2.54
CA TYR A 108 7.31 4.63 -2.63
C TYR A 108 7.33 3.91 -1.29
N LEU A 109 6.15 3.52 -0.80
CA LEU A 109 5.94 2.92 0.52
C LEU A 109 5.09 1.66 0.38
N SER A 110 5.76 0.53 0.18
CA SER A 110 5.09 -0.77 0.07
C SER A 110 4.99 -1.46 1.43
N CYS A 111 4.04 -1.03 2.25
CA CYS A 111 3.74 -1.67 3.53
C CYS A 111 2.38 -1.34 4.09
N GLY A 112 1.85 -2.26 4.91
CA GLY A 112 0.56 -2.10 5.60
C GLY A 112 0.42 -0.78 6.38
N PRO A 113 -0.81 -0.37 6.70
CA PRO A 113 -1.11 0.96 7.22
C PRO A 113 -0.49 1.15 8.60
N TYR A 114 -0.61 0.11 9.44
CA TYR A 114 0.00 0.10 10.76
C TYR A 114 1.52 0.19 10.68
N VAL A 115 2.17 -0.59 9.80
CA VAL A 115 3.63 -0.57 9.63
C VAL A 115 4.08 0.82 9.24
N LEU A 116 3.42 1.40 8.24
CA LEU A 116 3.73 2.74 7.77
C LEU A 116 3.58 3.78 8.89
N LYS A 117 2.46 3.75 9.61
CA LYS A 117 2.20 4.67 10.72
C LYS A 117 3.28 4.54 11.80
N GLN A 118 3.64 3.32 12.21
CA GLN A 118 4.65 3.08 13.23
C GLN A 118 6.04 3.51 12.77
N LEU A 119 6.41 3.21 11.52
CA LEU A 119 7.68 3.62 10.93
C LEU A 119 7.83 5.14 11.00
N LEU A 120 6.83 5.87 10.50
CA LEU A 120 6.83 7.34 10.49
C LEU A 120 6.79 7.91 11.91
N SER A 121 5.99 7.34 12.81
CA SER A 121 5.90 7.77 14.21
C SER A 121 7.23 7.62 14.95
N ARG A 122 8.00 6.56 14.67
CA ARG A 122 9.35 6.39 15.23
C ARG A 122 10.31 7.45 14.70
N VAL A 123 10.25 7.75 13.39
CA VAL A 123 11.05 8.84 12.80
C VAL A 123 10.74 10.18 13.48
N GLU A 124 9.48 10.45 13.81
CA GLU A 124 9.08 11.66 14.54
C GLU A 124 9.58 11.65 16.00
N ALA A 125 9.38 10.55 16.74
CA ALA A 125 9.63 10.45 18.18
C ALA A 125 11.10 10.63 18.60
N THR A 126 12.05 10.52 17.66
CA THR A 126 13.49 10.60 17.95
C THR A 126 13.96 12.03 18.32
N GLY A 127 13.06 13.01 18.44
CA GLY A 127 13.37 14.31 19.07
C GLY A 127 14.47 15.13 18.38
N GLY A 128 14.62 14.96 17.06
CA GLY A 128 15.73 15.54 16.28
C GLY A 128 15.35 15.90 14.84
N PRO A 129 16.23 15.68 13.83
CA PRO A 129 15.97 16.07 12.44
C PRO A 129 14.83 15.26 11.79
N GLY A 130 14.39 14.16 12.40
CA GLY A 130 13.32 13.30 11.89
C GLY A 130 12.02 14.05 11.57
N LYS A 131 11.55 14.90 12.48
CA LYS A 131 10.36 15.75 12.23
C LYS A 131 10.56 16.70 11.04
N GLN A 132 11.77 17.22 10.86
CA GLN A 132 12.09 18.07 9.71
C GLN A 132 12.12 17.27 8.40
N TRP A 133 12.60 16.03 8.43
CA TRP A 133 12.54 15.13 7.28
C TRP A 133 11.10 14.82 6.90
N LEU A 134 10.25 14.42 7.86
CA LEU A 134 8.83 14.13 7.58
C LEU A 134 8.09 15.35 7.00
N ARG A 135 8.36 16.56 7.50
CA ARG A 135 7.80 17.80 6.94
C ARG A 135 8.24 18.09 5.51
N ARG A 136 9.40 17.55 5.09
CA ARG A 136 9.90 17.69 3.72
C ARG A 136 9.21 16.74 2.76
N ILE A 137 8.66 15.61 3.22
CA ILE A 137 7.93 14.66 2.37
C ILE A 137 6.77 15.39 1.69
N LYS A 138 6.84 15.49 0.36
CA LYS A 138 5.79 16.11 -0.46
C LYS A 138 4.87 15.08 -1.09
N ARG A 139 5.44 14.03 -1.65
CA ARG A 139 4.71 13.07 -2.47
C ARG A 139 4.98 11.67 -1.98
N ILE A 140 3.92 10.89 -1.83
CA ILE A 140 4.00 9.48 -1.46
C ILE A 140 3.20 8.64 -2.44
N GLU A 141 3.67 7.42 -2.65
CA GLU A 141 2.94 6.37 -3.35
C GLU A 141 2.80 5.18 -2.40
N LEU A 142 1.56 4.76 -2.17
CA LEU A 142 1.26 3.61 -1.32
C LEU A 142 0.77 2.49 -2.23
N ASP A 143 1.53 1.40 -2.34
CA ASP A 143 1.09 0.16 -2.98
C ASP A 143 1.52 -1.01 -2.11
N TRP A 144 0.54 -1.75 -1.62
CA TRP A 144 0.79 -2.83 -0.67
C TRP A 144 0.63 -4.15 -1.35
N VAL A 145 1.77 -4.81 -1.46
CA VAL A 145 1.86 -6.05 -2.19
C VAL A 145 1.14 -7.17 -1.43
N THR A 146 1.29 -7.23 -0.10
CA THR A 146 0.62 -8.22 0.77
C THR A 146 -0.63 -7.65 1.42
N PHE A 147 -1.77 -8.31 1.17
CA PHE A 147 -3.03 -7.95 1.80
C PHE A 147 -3.12 -8.62 3.19
N PRO A 148 -3.66 -7.94 4.22
CA PRO A 148 -3.86 -8.55 5.52
C PRO A 148 -4.78 -9.77 5.46
N ASN A 149 -4.35 -10.90 6.02
CA ASN A 149 -5.20 -12.09 6.08
C ASN A 149 -6.33 -11.87 7.10
N LEU A 150 -7.51 -11.50 6.59
CA LEU A 150 -8.67 -11.23 7.46
C LEU A 150 -9.16 -12.46 8.20
N ARG A 151 -8.88 -13.69 7.74
CA ARG A 151 -9.31 -14.91 8.46
C ARG A 151 -8.75 -14.95 9.88
N ILE A 152 -7.53 -14.42 10.07
CA ILE A 152 -6.81 -14.37 11.34
C ILE A 152 -6.83 -13.00 12.01
N TYR A 153 -7.78 -12.14 11.62
CA TYR A 153 -7.91 -10.77 12.11
C TYR A 153 -9.22 -10.59 12.92
N PRO A 154 -9.18 -10.13 14.18
CA PRO A 154 -7.99 -9.93 15.00
C PRO A 154 -7.34 -11.29 15.33
N PRO A 155 -6.05 -11.34 15.67
CA PRO A 155 -5.38 -12.58 16.07
C PRO A 155 -6.02 -13.13 17.36
N GLU A 156 -6.95 -14.06 17.23
CA GLU A 156 -7.55 -14.74 18.37
C GLU A 156 -6.47 -15.56 19.09
N ARG A 157 -6.34 -15.35 20.41
CA ARG A 157 -5.39 -16.04 21.31
C ARG A 157 -6.09 -17.02 22.24
N THR A 158 -7.41 -17.18 22.10
CA THR A 158 -8.21 -18.00 22.99
C THR A 158 -8.03 -19.46 22.60
N GLU A 159 -7.20 -20.11 23.41
CA GLU A 159 -6.95 -21.55 23.46
C GLU A 159 -6.04 -22.02 22.33
N GLY A 160 -5.12 -22.94 22.65
CA GLY A 160 -4.26 -23.63 21.69
C GLY A 160 -5.08 -24.54 20.78
N LYS A 161 -6.03 -23.98 20.04
CA LYS A 161 -6.68 -24.60 18.91
C LYS A 161 -5.66 -24.61 17.80
N ASP A 162 -5.09 -25.79 17.59
CA ASP A 162 -4.22 -26.09 16.47
C ASP A 162 -4.80 -25.52 15.18
N LYS A 163 -3.90 -25.05 14.32
CA LYS A 163 -4.10 -24.40 13.02
C LYS A 163 -5.01 -25.16 12.02
N TRP A 164 -5.59 -26.29 12.41
CA TRP A 164 -6.32 -27.26 11.62
C TRP A 164 -7.85 -27.11 11.61
N TYR A 165 -8.44 -26.18 12.39
CA TYR A 165 -9.90 -26.11 12.53
C TYR A 165 -10.62 -25.23 11.48
N TRP A 166 -9.89 -24.57 10.57
CA TRP A 166 -10.47 -23.61 9.62
C TRP A 166 -10.45 -24.07 8.16
N GLU A 167 -9.78 -25.17 7.84
CA GLU A 167 -9.86 -25.77 6.51
C GLU A 167 -11.03 -26.77 6.49
N HIS A 168 -12.20 -26.29 6.06
CA HIS A 168 -13.08 -26.97 5.12
C HIS A 168 -14.29 -26.06 4.88
N ASP A 169 -14.12 -25.02 4.07
CA ASP A 169 -15.23 -24.57 3.25
C ASP A 169 -15.59 -25.75 2.34
N THR A 170 -16.66 -26.46 2.67
CA THR A 170 -17.12 -27.62 1.90
C THR A 170 -17.44 -27.29 0.45
N HIS A 171 -17.48 -26.00 0.08
CA HIS A 171 -17.76 -25.48 -1.26
C HIS A 171 -16.74 -24.39 -1.67
N GLU A 172 -15.45 -24.54 -1.38
CA GLU A 172 -14.43 -23.85 -2.18
C GLU A 172 -14.49 -24.43 -3.60
N VAL A 173 -15.15 -23.69 -4.51
CA VAL A 173 -15.14 -24.01 -5.92
C VAL A 173 -13.73 -23.71 -6.42
N ASP A 174 -12.95 -24.76 -6.59
CA ASP A 174 -11.64 -24.71 -7.22
C ASP A 174 -11.81 -24.10 -8.63
N VAL A 175 -11.48 -22.81 -8.72
CA VAL A 175 -11.65 -22.01 -9.93
C VAL A 175 -10.77 -22.57 -11.04
N ASP A 176 -9.68 -23.24 -10.69
CA ASP A 176 -8.76 -23.90 -11.62
C ASP A 176 -9.35 -25.23 -12.13
N TYR A 177 -10.11 -25.95 -11.29
CA TYR A 177 -10.85 -27.15 -11.69
C TYR A 177 -11.96 -26.84 -12.71
N ILE A 178 -12.63 -25.68 -12.60
CA ILE A 178 -13.60 -25.23 -13.61
C ILE A 178 -12.93 -24.74 -14.90
N ARG A 179 -11.69 -24.25 -14.83
CA ARG A 179 -10.97 -23.63 -15.95
C ARG A 179 -10.08 -24.58 -16.75
N ALA A 180 -9.94 -25.84 -16.33
CA ALA A 180 -9.03 -26.82 -16.95
C ALA A 180 -7.59 -26.30 -17.12
N ALA A 181 -7.16 -25.39 -16.23
CA ALA A 181 -5.82 -24.82 -16.28
C ALA A 181 -4.82 -25.85 -15.76
N GLN A 182 -3.85 -26.26 -16.58
CA GLN A 182 -2.81 -27.23 -16.21
C GLN A 182 -1.73 -26.67 -15.27
N TYR A 183 -1.91 -25.45 -14.73
CA TYR A 183 -0.94 -24.78 -13.89
C TYR A 183 -1.55 -24.46 -12.52
N SER A 184 -1.04 -25.10 -11.47
CA SER A 184 -1.43 -24.90 -10.07
C SER A 184 -0.78 -23.64 -9.49
N GLY A 185 -1.08 -22.49 -10.09
CA GLY A 185 -0.69 -21.19 -9.55
C GLY A 185 -1.78 -20.67 -8.64
N HIS A 186 -1.77 -21.07 -7.37
CA HIS A 186 -2.71 -20.72 -6.31
C HIS A 186 -3.43 -19.37 -6.50
N TYR A 187 -4.68 -19.43 -6.97
CA TYR A 187 -5.65 -18.32 -6.93
C TYR A 187 -6.55 -18.46 -5.70
N ASP A 188 -5.98 -18.69 -4.52
CA ASP A 188 -6.78 -18.51 -3.33
C ASP A 188 -7.02 -16.99 -3.16
N GLU A 189 -8.27 -16.59 -3.03
CA GLU A 189 -8.61 -15.22 -2.64
C GLU A 189 -8.18 -14.90 -1.19
N HIS A 190 -7.43 -15.83 -0.60
CA HIS A 190 -6.94 -15.91 0.76
C HIS A 190 -5.41 -16.03 0.83
N ASP A 191 -4.69 -15.54 -0.21
CA ASP A 191 -3.24 -15.28 -0.26
C ASP A 191 -2.39 -16.18 0.67
N TYR A 192 -2.47 -17.50 0.53
CA TYR A 192 -1.46 -18.39 1.10
C TYR A 192 -0.22 -18.38 0.17
N GLU A 193 0.64 -17.37 0.29
CA GLU A 193 1.90 -17.24 -0.48
C GLU A 193 2.98 -18.26 -0.02
N GLY A 194 2.70 -19.57 -0.01
CA GLY A 194 3.72 -20.62 0.14
C GLY A 194 4.70 -20.47 1.32
N GLY A 195 5.90 -21.06 1.22
CA GLY A 195 6.86 -21.21 2.33
C GLY A 195 7.69 -19.98 2.73
N TYR A 196 7.32 -18.77 2.32
CA TYR A 196 8.05 -17.54 2.66
C TYR A 196 7.28 -16.66 3.67
N TYR A 197 8.02 -15.85 4.43
CA TYR A 197 7.51 -15.06 5.57
C TYR A 197 6.25 -14.26 5.24
N ASP A 198 5.21 -14.45 6.05
CA ASP A 198 3.92 -13.78 5.92
C ASP A 198 3.69 -12.84 7.13
N ASP A 199 3.57 -11.55 6.81
CA ASP A 199 3.38 -10.43 7.75
C ASP A 199 2.03 -10.48 8.48
N ASN A 200 1.20 -11.47 8.13
CA ASN A 200 -0.06 -11.78 8.77
C ASN A 200 0.06 -12.73 9.96
N PHE A 201 1.21 -13.38 10.19
CA PHE A 201 1.36 -14.28 11.33
C PHE A 201 1.73 -13.55 12.62
N TYR A 202 0.81 -13.59 13.59
CA TYR A 202 0.96 -12.96 14.90
C TYR A 202 1.65 -13.88 15.91
N GLU A 203 2.90 -13.59 16.24
CA GLU A 203 3.61 -14.27 17.32
C GLU A 203 3.46 -13.54 18.67
N ALA A 204 3.52 -14.29 19.78
CA ALA A 204 3.33 -13.74 21.11
C ALA A 204 4.40 -12.71 21.49
N GLU A 205 5.64 -12.96 21.05
CA GLU A 205 6.83 -12.16 21.29
C GLU A 205 6.82 -10.81 20.56
N ASP A 206 6.05 -10.72 19.46
CA ASP A 206 5.98 -9.55 18.60
C ASP A 206 4.71 -8.71 18.85
N ALA A 207 4.04 -8.89 19.99
CA ALA A 207 2.82 -8.16 20.36
C ALA A 207 2.95 -6.63 20.25
N SER A 208 4.16 -6.10 20.44
CA SER A 208 4.47 -4.66 20.30
C SER A 208 4.45 -4.14 18.85
N LEU A 209 4.41 -5.03 17.86
CA LEU A 209 4.38 -4.74 16.42
C LEU A 209 2.95 -4.77 15.85
N TYR A 210 1.92 -4.74 16.72
CA TYR A 210 0.52 -4.83 16.33
C TYR A 210 -0.37 -3.78 17.03
N PRO A 211 -1.52 -3.41 16.44
CA PRO A 211 -2.49 -2.54 17.09
C PRO A 211 -2.96 -3.09 18.45
N THR A 212 -3.37 -2.19 19.34
CA THR A 212 -4.13 -2.55 20.54
C THR A 212 -5.58 -2.80 20.15
N TRP A 213 -6.09 -3.99 20.45
CA TRP A 213 -7.43 -4.43 20.03
C TRP A 213 -8.50 -4.01 21.05
N PRO A 214 -9.63 -3.41 20.64
CA PRO A 214 -10.76 -3.13 21.51
C PRO A 214 -11.31 -4.43 22.12
N GLY A 215 -11.67 -4.42 23.40
CA GLY A 215 -12.18 -5.62 24.10
C GLY A 215 -11.10 -6.59 24.59
N ARG A 216 -9.82 -6.38 24.21
CA ARG A 216 -8.69 -7.06 24.86
C ARG A 216 -8.38 -6.39 26.19
N SER A 217 -8.99 -6.90 27.24
CA SER A 217 -8.42 -6.72 28.56
C SER A 217 -7.05 -7.43 28.58
N THR A 218 -5.95 -6.67 28.63
CA THR A 218 -4.65 -7.21 29.03
C THR A 218 -4.61 -7.53 30.53
N ALA A 219 -5.68 -7.19 31.27
CA ALA A 219 -5.94 -7.96 32.47
C ALA A 219 -6.35 -9.35 31.98
N ALA A 220 -5.45 -10.32 32.18
CA ALA A 220 -5.87 -11.69 32.45
C ALA A 220 -7.22 -11.60 33.14
N ALA A 221 -8.28 -12.13 32.50
CA ALA A 221 -9.64 -12.12 33.02
C ALA A 221 -9.50 -12.31 34.52
N ALA A 222 -9.77 -11.25 35.30
CA ALA A 222 -9.38 -11.20 36.70
C ALA A 222 -9.93 -12.50 37.26
N ALA A 223 -9.01 -13.43 37.60
CA ALA A 223 -9.39 -14.78 37.96
C ALA A 223 -10.44 -14.57 39.01
N ASN A 224 -11.68 -14.94 38.72
CA ASN A 224 -12.74 -14.83 39.70
C ASN A 224 -12.13 -15.53 40.92
N PRO A 225 -11.93 -14.86 42.08
CA PRO A 225 -11.13 -15.45 43.14
C PRO A 225 -11.71 -16.78 43.65
N ASN A 226 -12.96 -17.06 43.26
CA ASN A 226 -13.69 -18.30 43.51
C ASN A 226 -13.69 -19.31 42.34
N ASP A 227 -13.10 -18.98 41.19
CA ASP A 227 -12.91 -19.87 40.04
C ASP A 227 -11.50 -19.72 39.44
N PRO A 228 -10.46 -20.18 40.16
CA PRO A 228 -9.07 -20.07 39.73
C PRO A 228 -8.74 -20.91 38.48
N PHE A 229 -9.65 -21.79 38.05
CA PHE A 229 -9.46 -22.69 36.90
C PHE A 229 -10.37 -22.35 35.71
N GLY A 230 -11.29 -21.38 35.82
CA GLY A 230 -12.15 -20.92 34.73
C GLY A 230 -13.26 -21.89 34.33
N PHE A 231 -13.65 -22.82 35.20
CA PHE A 231 -14.67 -23.84 34.89
C PHE A 231 -16.10 -23.30 34.96
N SER A 232 -16.34 -22.18 35.64
CA SER A 232 -17.68 -21.62 35.84
C SER A 232 -18.30 -21.06 34.56
N THR A 233 -17.49 -20.71 33.56
CA THR A 233 -17.94 -20.27 32.24
C THR A 233 -17.92 -21.39 31.19
N HIS A 234 -17.44 -22.58 31.54
CA HIS A 234 -17.31 -23.69 30.60
C HIS A 234 -18.55 -24.60 30.70
N TYR A 235 -19.55 -24.40 29.82
CA TYR A 235 -20.71 -25.29 29.73
C TYR A 235 -20.46 -26.35 28.63
N PRO A 236 -20.08 -27.59 28.98
CA PRO A 236 -19.72 -28.63 28.00
C PRO A 236 -20.92 -29.20 27.22
N PHE A 237 -22.13 -28.72 27.50
CA PHE A 237 -23.37 -29.09 26.81
C PHE A 237 -23.95 -27.93 25.99
N ALA A 238 -23.14 -26.91 25.67
CA ALA A 238 -23.57 -25.91 24.69
C ALA A 238 -23.78 -26.64 23.36
N ASP A 239 -25.01 -26.57 22.83
CA ASP A 239 -25.33 -27.18 21.55
C ASP A 239 -24.35 -26.66 20.48
N PRO A 240 -23.75 -27.53 19.66
CA PRO A 240 -22.88 -27.07 18.58
C PRO A 240 -23.69 -26.14 17.68
N PRO A 241 -23.14 -24.98 17.27
CA PRO A 241 -23.84 -24.08 16.38
C PRO A 241 -24.25 -24.86 15.12
N THR A 242 -25.55 -24.81 14.80
CA THR A 242 -26.14 -25.51 13.67
C THR A 242 -25.40 -25.13 12.38
N ALA A 243 -24.88 -26.13 11.67
CA ALA A 243 -24.01 -25.98 10.49
C ALA A 243 -24.60 -25.12 9.35
N THR A 244 -25.91 -24.87 9.37
CA THR A 244 -26.61 -23.98 8.42
C THR A 244 -26.37 -22.49 8.67
N ALA A 245 -25.83 -22.09 9.83
CA ALA A 245 -25.52 -20.68 10.14
C ALA A 245 -24.18 -20.21 9.54
N ASN A 246 -23.29 -21.13 9.16
CA ASN A 246 -21.90 -20.81 8.86
C ASN A 246 -21.72 -20.10 7.50
N ALA A 247 -22.51 -20.44 6.47
CA ALA A 247 -22.35 -19.87 5.14
C ALA A 247 -22.76 -18.38 5.03
N ASN A 248 -23.74 -17.94 5.83
CA ASN A 248 -24.13 -16.53 5.88
C ASN A 248 -23.29 -15.74 6.88
N ALA A 249 -22.72 -16.41 7.90
CA ALA A 249 -21.86 -15.77 8.89
C ALA A 249 -20.50 -15.34 8.29
N THR A 250 -19.94 -16.08 7.34
CA THR A 250 -18.59 -15.81 6.78
C THR A 250 -18.49 -14.49 6.03
N ALA A 251 -19.45 -14.15 5.16
CA ALA A 251 -19.42 -12.90 4.41
C ALA A 251 -19.60 -11.67 5.31
N THR A 252 -20.53 -11.75 6.27
CA THR A 252 -20.73 -10.69 7.28
C THR A 252 -19.55 -10.56 8.23
N ASP A 253 -18.88 -11.67 8.57
CA ASP A 253 -17.67 -11.69 9.40
C ASP A 253 -16.47 -11.07 8.66
N ILE A 254 -16.31 -11.35 7.36
CA ILE A 254 -15.25 -10.72 6.55
C ILE A 254 -15.45 -9.21 6.49
N ASP A 255 -16.69 -8.73 6.36
CA ASP A 255 -17.00 -7.30 6.34
C ASP A 255 -16.69 -6.60 7.67
N THR A 256 -17.15 -7.18 8.78
CA THR A 256 -16.87 -6.63 10.10
C THR A 256 -15.37 -6.64 10.41
N LYS A 257 -14.64 -7.66 9.96
CA LYS A 257 -13.17 -7.74 10.07
C LYS A 257 -12.46 -6.71 9.21
N LEU A 258 -12.95 -6.48 7.98
CA LEU A 258 -12.43 -5.41 7.12
C LEU A 258 -12.69 -4.03 7.75
N GLU A 259 -13.87 -3.80 8.30
CA GLU A 259 -14.20 -2.56 9.02
C GLU A 259 -13.34 -2.38 10.27
N LEU A 260 -13.10 -3.45 11.02
CA LEU A 260 -12.18 -3.46 12.16
C LEU A 260 -10.75 -3.12 11.71
N LEU A 261 -10.30 -3.63 10.57
CA LEU A 261 -9.00 -3.29 10.01
C LEU A 261 -8.90 -1.83 9.60
N VAL A 262 -9.94 -1.34 8.93
CA VAL A 262 -10.03 0.06 8.52
C VAL A 262 -10.04 1.00 9.73
N SER A 263 -10.77 0.66 10.79
CA SER A 263 -10.86 1.49 11.99
C SER A 263 -9.55 1.50 12.81
N LEU A 264 -8.85 0.37 12.90
CA LEU A 264 -7.65 0.24 13.74
C LEU A 264 -6.35 0.61 13.03
N GLU A 265 -6.27 0.43 11.72
CA GLU A 265 -5.02 0.65 10.99
C GLU A 265 -5.11 1.75 9.93
N VAL A 266 -6.12 1.72 9.04
CA VAL A 266 -6.23 2.67 7.92
C VAL A 266 -6.59 4.08 8.41
N THR A 267 -7.64 4.20 9.21
CA THR A 267 -8.11 5.49 9.74
C THR A 267 -7.00 6.20 10.51
N PRO A 268 -6.29 5.54 11.46
CA PRO A 268 -5.25 6.20 12.22
C PRO A 268 -3.99 6.53 11.40
N LEU A 269 -3.75 5.85 10.26
CA LEU A 269 -2.70 6.26 9.33
C LEU A 269 -3.07 7.58 8.66
N PHE A 270 -4.26 7.68 8.07
CA PHE A 270 -4.67 8.89 7.36
C PHE A 270 -4.84 10.09 8.30
N ASP A 271 -5.34 9.88 9.51
CA ASP A 271 -5.37 10.93 10.56
C ASP A 271 -3.95 11.43 10.87
N TYR A 272 -2.97 10.51 10.91
CA TYR A 272 -1.58 10.86 11.15
C TYR A 272 -0.95 11.58 9.95
N LEU A 273 -1.21 11.15 8.72
CA LEU A 273 -0.75 11.83 7.51
C LEU A 273 -1.37 13.23 7.33
N ALA A 274 -2.59 13.42 7.83
CA ALA A 274 -3.27 14.73 7.88
C ALA A 274 -2.72 15.68 8.96
N SER A 275 -1.90 15.17 9.88
CA SER A 275 -1.30 15.97 10.94
C SER A 275 -0.31 17.04 10.41
N PRO A 276 -0.06 18.13 11.16
CA PRO A 276 0.85 19.20 10.73
C PRO A 276 2.32 18.79 10.66
N THR A 277 2.64 17.55 11.06
CA THR A 277 3.99 16.97 10.89
C THR A 277 4.34 16.80 9.42
N PHE A 278 3.34 16.61 8.57
CA PHE A 278 3.51 16.44 7.14
C PHE A 278 3.12 17.69 6.36
N ALA A 279 3.74 17.87 5.20
CA ALA A 279 3.34 18.88 4.24
C ALA A 279 3.18 18.24 2.86
N LEU A 280 2.46 17.11 2.86
CA LEU A 280 2.11 16.31 1.69
C LEU A 280 1.27 17.15 0.73
N ASN A 281 1.62 17.10 -0.56
CA ASN A 281 0.86 17.71 -1.64
C ASN A 281 0.21 16.68 -2.56
N SER A 282 0.70 15.43 -2.57
CA SER A 282 0.18 14.35 -3.42
C SER A 282 0.27 13.00 -2.72
N ILE A 283 -0.79 12.21 -2.83
CA ILE A 283 -0.83 10.80 -2.45
C ILE A 283 -1.23 10.00 -3.68
N THR A 284 -0.45 8.97 -4.02
CA THR A 284 -0.75 8.04 -5.11
C THR A 284 -1.16 6.69 -4.55
N LEU A 285 -2.26 6.12 -5.04
CA LEU A 285 -2.82 4.83 -4.62
C LEU A 285 -3.19 3.98 -5.84
N PRO A 286 -3.05 2.65 -5.79
CA PRO A 286 -3.63 1.76 -6.78
C PRO A 286 -5.12 1.54 -6.52
N LEU A 287 -5.87 1.37 -7.60
CA LEU A 287 -7.21 0.81 -7.60
C LEU A 287 -7.30 -0.14 -8.80
N TYR A 288 -8.18 -1.14 -8.71
CA TYR A 288 -8.14 -2.26 -9.65
C TYR A 288 -9.49 -2.46 -10.33
N PHE A 289 -9.44 -2.86 -11.60
CA PHE A 289 -10.60 -3.36 -12.34
C PHE A 289 -10.48 -4.85 -12.63
N LEU A 290 -11.65 -5.48 -12.78
CA LEU A 290 -11.78 -6.90 -13.05
C LEU A 290 -11.88 -7.19 -14.54
N SER A 291 -11.69 -8.45 -14.92
CA SER A 291 -12.17 -8.93 -16.20
C SER A 291 -13.69 -9.04 -16.20
N ARG A 292 -14.30 -8.90 -17.38
CA ARG A 292 -15.75 -9.04 -17.55
C ARG A 292 -16.26 -10.39 -17.05
N ALA A 293 -15.52 -11.47 -17.34
CA ALA A 293 -15.87 -12.82 -16.90
C ALA A 293 -15.84 -12.94 -15.36
N SER A 294 -14.79 -12.43 -14.71
CA SER A 294 -14.65 -12.47 -13.25
C SER A 294 -15.74 -11.66 -12.55
N GLN A 295 -16.08 -10.48 -13.08
CA GLN A 295 -17.15 -9.65 -12.55
C GLN A 295 -18.52 -10.33 -12.67
N ASN A 296 -18.85 -10.86 -13.86
CA ASN A 296 -20.11 -11.56 -14.08
C ASN A 296 -20.25 -12.78 -13.17
N HIS A 297 -19.18 -13.57 -13.04
CA HIS A 297 -19.18 -14.72 -12.15
C HIS A 297 -19.43 -14.32 -10.70
N ARG A 298 -18.78 -13.27 -10.20
CA ARG A 298 -18.96 -12.77 -8.83
C ARG A 298 -20.35 -12.17 -8.61
N ALA A 299 -20.90 -11.45 -9.59
CA ALA A 299 -22.25 -10.91 -9.50
C ALA A 299 -23.31 -12.01 -9.33
N VAL A 300 -23.10 -13.17 -9.96
CA VAL A 300 -23.99 -14.33 -9.85
C VAL A 300 -23.72 -15.13 -8.56
N SER A 301 -22.46 -15.40 -8.23
CA SER A 301 -22.12 -16.27 -7.10
C SER A 301 -22.21 -15.57 -5.74
N ARG A 302 -22.01 -14.25 -5.69
CA ARG A 302 -22.00 -13.45 -4.47
C ARG A 302 -22.71 -12.10 -4.67
N PRO A 303 -24.06 -12.10 -4.72
CA PRO A 303 -24.82 -10.86 -4.84
C PRO A 303 -24.48 -9.87 -3.72
N GLY A 304 -24.20 -8.62 -4.09
CA GLY A 304 -23.74 -7.57 -3.15
C GLY A 304 -22.22 -7.52 -2.90
N TYR A 305 -21.47 -8.52 -3.38
CA TYR A 305 -20.01 -8.64 -3.21
C TYR A 305 -19.29 -8.80 -4.56
N THR A 306 -19.61 -7.90 -5.49
CA THR A 306 -19.06 -7.93 -6.86
C THR A 306 -17.54 -7.73 -6.87
N LEU A 307 -17.01 -6.92 -5.94
CA LEU A 307 -15.59 -6.61 -5.83
C LEU A 307 -14.85 -7.61 -4.91
N PRO A 308 -13.68 -8.14 -5.32
CA PRO A 308 -12.77 -8.87 -4.44
C PRO A 308 -12.39 -8.08 -3.19
N LEU A 309 -12.04 -8.80 -2.13
CA LEU A 309 -11.71 -8.23 -0.83
C LEU A 309 -10.55 -7.22 -0.89
N LYS A 310 -9.47 -7.53 -1.61
CA LYS A 310 -8.34 -6.60 -1.81
C LYS A 310 -8.75 -5.33 -2.55
N ILE A 311 -9.69 -5.41 -3.51
CA ILE A 311 -10.21 -4.22 -4.19
C ILE A 311 -11.05 -3.39 -3.22
N ARG A 312 -11.96 -4.02 -2.45
CA ARG A 312 -12.75 -3.35 -1.40
C ARG A 312 -11.86 -2.67 -0.36
N TYR A 313 -10.73 -3.28 -0.03
CA TYR A 313 -9.73 -2.69 0.83
C TYR A 313 -9.11 -1.41 0.24
N TRP A 314 -8.68 -1.44 -1.01
CA TRP A 314 -8.15 -0.25 -1.70
C TRP A 314 -9.21 0.83 -1.89
N VAL A 315 -10.47 0.46 -2.11
CA VAL A 315 -11.61 1.38 -2.09
C VAL A 315 -11.66 2.15 -0.76
N ARG A 316 -11.51 1.46 0.39
CA ARG A 316 -11.47 2.12 1.71
C ARG A 316 -10.27 3.08 1.84
N ASN A 317 -9.09 2.71 1.35
CA ASN A 317 -7.93 3.62 1.34
C ASN A 317 -8.16 4.85 0.47
N CYS A 318 -8.75 4.66 -0.73
CA CYS A 318 -9.11 5.75 -1.62
C CYS A 318 -10.12 6.70 -0.97
N ILE A 319 -11.15 6.18 -0.28
CA ILE A 319 -12.10 6.99 0.48
C ILE A 319 -11.37 7.86 1.52
N HIS A 320 -10.48 7.27 2.33
CA HIS A 320 -9.73 8.03 3.33
C HIS A 320 -8.79 9.07 2.72
N ALA A 321 -8.12 8.77 1.61
CA ALA A 321 -7.27 9.73 0.91
C ALA A 321 -8.07 10.90 0.34
N LEU A 322 -9.27 10.64 -0.22
CA LEU A 322 -10.13 11.69 -0.76
C LEU A 322 -10.79 12.55 0.34
N LEU A 323 -11.14 11.96 1.49
CA LEU A 323 -11.55 12.72 2.66
C LEU A 323 -10.40 13.61 3.16
N MET A 324 -9.19 13.06 3.27
CA MET A 324 -7.99 13.84 3.60
C MET A 324 -7.75 14.94 2.57
N LEU A 325 -7.94 14.69 1.27
CA LEU A 325 -7.82 15.71 0.23
C LEU A 325 -8.78 16.85 0.50
N ARG A 326 -10.07 16.55 0.68
CA ARG A 326 -11.11 17.55 0.94
C ARG A 326 -10.78 18.38 2.19
N ASP A 327 -10.42 17.73 3.28
CA ASP A 327 -10.35 18.33 4.62
C ASP A 327 -8.98 18.97 4.91
N SER A 328 -7.89 18.50 4.28
CA SER A 328 -6.53 19.00 4.50
C SER A 328 -6.22 20.26 3.70
N ALA A 329 -5.51 21.22 4.29
CA ALA A 329 -5.02 22.41 3.57
C ALA A 329 -3.73 22.16 2.77
N SER A 330 -2.96 21.12 3.12
CA SER A 330 -1.66 20.84 2.49
C SER A 330 -1.80 19.96 1.24
N LEU A 331 -2.69 18.97 1.29
CA LEU A 331 -2.90 18.00 0.23
C LEU A 331 -3.60 18.68 -0.95
N ARG A 332 -2.98 18.63 -2.13
CA ARG A 332 -3.47 19.29 -3.35
C ARG A 332 -4.14 18.32 -4.31
N GLU A 333 -3.64 17.09 -4.35
CA GLU A 333 -4.12 16.06 -5.25
C GLU A 333 -4.06 14.66 -4.63
N VAL A 334 -4.94 13.79 -5.09
CA VAL A 334 -4.87 12.34 -4.89
C VAL A 334 -4.86 11.69 -6.26
N ARG A 335 -3.85 10.89 -6.55
CA ARG A 335 -3.70 10.16 -7.81
C ARG A 335 -4.11 8.72 -7.60
N VAL A 336 -5.01 8.22 -8.44
CA VAL A 336 -5.42 6.82 -8.46
C VAL A 336 -4.90 6.21 -9.74
N LYS A 337 -4.02 5.22 -9.62
CA LYS A 337 -3.60 4.34 -10.71
C LYS A 337 -4.64 3.24 -10.84
N TYR A 338 -5.54 3.36 -11.81
CA TYR A 338 -6.57 2.36 -12.08
C TYR A 338 -6.03 1.32 -13.05
N ILE A 339 -5.67 0.16 -12.52
CA ILE A 339 -4.86 -0.85 -13.20
C ILE A 339 -5.59 -2.20 -13.27
N PRO A 340 -5.27 -3.05 -14.25
CA PRO A 340 -5.87 -4.37 -14.34
C PRO A 340 -5.49 -5.22 -13.12
N TRP A 341 -6.47 -5.94 -12.57
CA TRP A 341 -6.25 -6.86 -11.47
C TRP A 341 -5.34 -8.04 -11.85
N ASP A 342 -5.55 -8.59 -13.05
CA ASP A 342 -4.80 -9.70 -13.61
C ASP A 342 -4.70 -9.56 -15.15
N VAL A 343 -3.97 -10.47 -15.79
CA VAL A 343 -3.79 -10.48 -17.25
C VAL A 343 -5.14 -10.59 -17.99
N TRP A 344 -6.13 -11.24 -17.40
CA TRP A 344 -7.46 -11.37 -18.01
C TRP A 344 -8.24 -10.05 -17.95
N ALA A 345 -8.09 -9.28 -16.87
CA ALA A 345 -8.62 -7.93 -16.77
C ALA A 345 -8.01 -7.02 -17.84
N SER A 346 -6.75 -7.25 -18.22
CA SER A 346 -6.10 -6.54 -19.32
C SER A 346 -6.63 -6.92 -20.69
N MET A 347 -6.94 -8.21 -20.90
CA MET A 347 -7.42 -8.72 -22.20
C MET A 347 -8.90 -8.44 -22.45
N GLU A 348 -9.74 -8.63 -21.43
CA GLU A 348 -11.18 -8.41 -21.49
C GLU A 348 -11.64 -7.63 -20.25
N PRO A 349 -11.35 -6.32 -20.19
CA PRO A 349 -11.74 -5.49 -19.05
C PRO A 349 -13.26 -5.45 -18.91
N ALA A 350 -13.73 -5.51 -17.67
CA ALA A 350 -15.10 -5.17 -17.30
C ALA A 350 -15.43 -3.73 -17.71
N ASP A 351 -14.44 -2.84 -17.57
CA ASP A 351 -14.60 -1.41 -17.76
C ASP A 351 -14.19 -0.95 -19.16
N ASP A 352 -14.97 -0.06 -19.75
CA ASP A 352 -14.62 0.64 -20.98
C ASP A 352 -13.71 1.84 -20.65
N LEU A 353 -12.40 1.60 -20.62
CA LEU A 353 -11.41 2.63 -20.25
C LEU A 353 -11.47 3.87 -21.15
N ALA A 354 -11.74 3.70 -22.45
CA ALA A 354 -11.86 4.81 -23.39
C ALA A 354 -13.07 5.69 -23.03
N ARG A 355 -14.21 5.05 -22.75
CA ARG A 355 -15.41 5.77 -22.31
C ARG A 355 -15.22 6.44 -20.95
N MET A 356 -14.50 5.82 -20.02
CA MET A 356 -14.18 6.43 -18.72
C MET A 356 -13.28 7.67 -18.86
N VAL A 357 -12.42 7.75 -19.89
CA VAL A 357 -11.67 8.97 -20.20
C VAL A 357 -12.60 10.07 -20.71
N GLU A 358 -13.55 9.74 -21.58
CA GLU A 358 -14.48 10.70 -22.18
C GLU A 358 -15.56 11.20 -21.21
N ARG A 359 -16.22 10.27 -20.51
CA ARG A 359 -17.34 10.55 -19.60
C ARG A 359 -16.91 10.76 -18.15
N GLY A 360 -15.67 10.40 -17.82
CA GLY A 360 -15.11 10.49 -16.47
C GLY A 360 -15.50 9.32 -15.56
N VAL A 361 -14.98 9.37 -14.34
CA VAL A 361 -15.20 8.38 -13.27
C VAL A 361 -16.38 8.70 -12.36
N TRP A 362 -17.17 9.73 -12.70
CA TRP A 362 -18.37 10.11 -11.95
C TRP A 362 -19.58 9.40 -12.59
N PHE A 363 -20.24 8.56 -11.80
CA PHE A 363 -21.41 7.80 -12.24
C PHE A 363 -22.65 8.44 -11.58
N ARG A 364 -23.55 8.99 -12.40
CA ARG A 364 -24.80 9.58 -11.90
C ARG A 364 -25.90 8.51 -11.81
N ASP A 365 -26.79 8.62 -10.82
CA ASP A 365 -27.92 7.69 -10.67
C ASP A 365 -28.88 7.72 -11.87
N SER A 366 -28.99 8.88 -12.53
CA SER A 366 -29.74 9.04 -13.79
C SER A 366 -29.13 8.26 -14.96
N GLU A 367 -27.83 7.92 -14.92
CA GLU A 367 -27.16 7.06 -15.90
C GLU A 367 -27.23 5.57 -15.53
N ALA A 368 -27.56 5.23 -14.27
CA ALA A 368 -27.74 3.84 -13.86
C ALA A 368 -29.00 3.22 -14.49
N GLY A 369 -30.01 4.03 -14.81
CA GLY A 369 -31.25 3.59 -15.46
C GLY A 369 -31.13 3.31 -16.96
N SER A 370 -30.07 3.78 -17.64
CA SER A 370 -29.96 3.68 -19.11
C SER A 370 -29.31 2.40 -19.63
N ARG A 371 -28.92 1.45 -18.77
CA ARG A 371 -28.10 0.25 -19.11
C ARG A 371 -26.76 0.53 -19.80
N GLU A 372 -26.47 1.77 -20.22
CA GLU A 372 -25.28 2.07 -21.03
C GLU A 372 -23.96 1.86 -20.27
N ARG A 373 -23.97 2.05 -18.95
CA ARG A 373 -22.78 1.96 -18.07
C ARG A 373 -22.99 0.97 -16.92
N GLU A 374 -23.89 0.00 -17.09
CA GLU A 374 -24.14 -1.04 -16.09
C GLU A 374 -22.88 -1.89 -15.90
N GLY A 375 -22.42 -2.04 -14.65
CA GLY A 375 -21.19 -2.76 -14.32
C GLY A 375 -19.88 -2.00 -14.62
N GLU A 376 -19.92 -0.82 -15.23
CA GLU A 376 -18.72 -0.01 -15.47
C GLU A 376 -18.32 0.75 -14.20
N GLY A 377 -17.04 0.67 -13.84
CA GLY A 377 -16.39 1.42 -12.79
C GLY A 377 -16.86 1.06 -11.38
N GLU A 378 -17.21 -0.20 -11.14
CA GLU A 378 -17.69 -0.69 -9.83
C GLU A 378 -16.80 -0.27 -8.66
N ALA A 379 -15.47 -0.28 -8.85
CA ALA A 379 -14.54 0.18 -7.83
C ALA A 379 -14.73 1.66 -7.49
N PHE A 380 -14.88 2.53 -8.49
CA PHE A 380 -15.16 3.96 -8.28
C PHE A 380 -16.56 4.19 -7.72
N ARG A 381 -17.58 3.44 -8.17
CA ARG A 381 -18.93 3.48 -7.59
C ARG A 381 -18.89 3.18 -6.09
N ALA A 382 -18.13 2.16 -5.68
CA ALA A 382 -17.93 1.83 -4.27
C ALA A 382 -17.19 2.94 -3.49
N VAL A 383 -16.22 3.62 -4.11
CA VAL A 383 -15.58 4.81 -3.52
C VAL A 383 -16.61 5.92 -3.30
N TRP A 384 -17.49 6.19 -4.28
CA TRP A 384 -18.51 7.24 -4.18
C TRP A 384 -19.56 6.93 -3.12
N ALA A 385 -20.04 5.69 -3.07
CA ALA A 385 -20.94 5.23 -2.02
C ALA A 385 -20.32 5.43 -0.63
N GLY A 386 -19.07 5.00 -0.43
CA GLY A 386 -18.40 5.13 0.85
C GLY A 386 -18.04 6.58 1.25
N LEU A 387 -17.87 7.49 0.29
CA LEU A 387 -17.75 8.92 0.57
C LEU A 387 -19.10 9.52 0.97
N ALA A 388 -20.18 9.17 0.28
CA ALA A 388 -21.54 9.63 0.61
C ALA A 388 -21.96 9.19 2.02
N GLU A 389 -21.69 7.92 2.38
CA GLU A 389 -21.92 7.37 3.74
C GLU A 389 -21.24 8.19 4.85
N ARG A 390 -20.08 8.79 4.55
CA ARG A 390 -19.31 9.60 5.51
C ARG A 390 -19.66 11.08 5.48
N GLY A 391 -20.81 11.43 4.90
CA GLY A 391 -21.29 12.79 4.82
C GLY A 391 -20.44 13.66 3.88
N ALA A 392 -19.82 13.06 2.86
CA ALA A 392 -19.00 13.84 1.93
C ALA A 392 -19.82 14.89 1.15
N CYS A 393 -21.10 14.58 0.88
CA CYS A 393 -22.17 15.44 0.39
C CYS A 393 -23.53 14.73 0.52
N ALA A 394 -24.63 15.50 0.53
CA ALA A 394 -25.97 15.01 0.23
C ALA A 394 -26.34 15.47 -1.20
N GLY A 395 -26.46 14.54 -2.16
CA GLY A 395 -26.92 14.84 -3.53
C GLY A 395 -25.90 14.62 -4.66
N GLU A 396 -26.23 15.05 -5.87
CA GLU A 396 -25.47 14.79 -7.13
C GLU A 396 -24.17 15.61 -7.28
N ALA A 397 -23.81 16.43 -6.29
CA ALA A 397 -22.60 17.23 -6.34
C ALA A 397 -21.36 16.33 -6.32
N ARG A 398 -20.32 16.66 -7.11
CA ARG A 398 -19.03 15.95 -7.20
C ARG A 398 -18.18 16.07 -5.92
N MET A 399 -18.82 16.17 -4.75
CA MET A 399 -18.19 16.21 -3.43
C MET A 399 -17.16 17.34 -3.26
N GLY A 400 -17.31 18.43 -4.04
CA GLY A 400 -16.33 19.51 -4.10
C GLY A 400 -14.98 19.08 -4.68
N LEU A 401 -14.93 17.98 -5.44
CA LEU A 401 -13.74 17.44 -6.09
C LEU A 401 -13.87 17.49 -7.62
N VAL A 402 -12.73 17.60 -8.28
CA VAL A 402 -12.59 17.50 -9.73
C VAL A 402 -11.70 16.31 -10.03
N ALA A 403 -12.05 15.53 -11.06
CA ALA A 403 -11.26 14.39 -11.50
C ALA A 403 -10.79 14.63 -12.94
N LEU A 404 -9.48 14.54 -13.17
CA LEU A 404 -8.87 14.46 -14.49
C LEU A 404 -8.54 13.00 -14.78
N VAL A 405 -9.06 12.44 -15.87
CA VAL A 405 -8.83 11.04 -16.26
C VAL A 405 -7.94 11.01 -17.49
N ARG A 406 -6.87 10.20 -17.47
CA ARG A 406 -5.96 10.00 -18.60
C ARG A 406 -5.72 8.52 -18.84
N LEU A 407 -5.78 8.10 -20.10
CA LEU A 407 -5.33 6.77 -20.52
C LEU A 407 -3.80 6.69 -20.50
N VAL A 408 -3.27 5.68 -19.83
CA VAL A 408 -1.86 5.29 -19.89
C VAL A 408 -1.80 4.01 -20.70
N LYS A 409 -1.28 4.11 -21.92
CA LYS A 409 -1.17 2.96 -22.82
C LYS A 409 -0.07 2.03 -22.37
N TRP A 410 -0.31 0.74 -22.48
CA TRP A 410 0.72 -0.26 -22.24
C TRP A 410 1.85 -0.13 -23.27
N GLU A 411 3.10 -0.10 -22.79
CA GLU A 411 4.28 0.04 -23.63
C GLU A 411 4.82 -1.31 -24.16
N PHE A 412 4.04 -2.39 -24.06
CA PHE A 412 4.43 -3.76 -24.44
C PHE A 412 5.65 -4.31 -23.68
N ASP A 413 5.95 -3.75 -22.51
CA ASP A 413 7.01 -4.26 -21.64
C ASP A 413 6.47 -5.46 -20.85
N LEU A 414 6.91 -6.67 -21.26
CA LEU A 414 6.54 -7.93 -20.62
C LEU A 414 7.14 -8.09 -19.21
N ASN A 415 8.14 -7.28 -18.85
CA ASN A 415 8.68 -7.26 -17.50
C ASN A 415 7.80 -6.44 -16.53
N LYS A 416 6.83 -5.69 -17.07
CA LYS A 416 5.84 -4.91 -16.30
C LYS A 416 4.46 -5.57 -16.37
N ARG A 417 3.52 -5.02 -15.60
CA ARG A 417 2.11 -5.43 -15.67
C ARG A 417 1.58 -5.18 -17.09
N VAL A 418 0.79 -6.14 -17.58
CA VAL A 418 0.22 -6.15 -18.92
C VAL A 418 -1.08 -5.34 -18.93
N GLY A 419 -1.32 -4.52 -19.95
CA GLY A 419 -2.62 -3.88 -20.18
C GLY A 419 -2.63 -2.36 -20.02
N ASP A 420 -3.60 -1.72 -20.66
CA ASP A 420 -3.83 -0.29 -20.53
C ASP A 420 -4.35 0.05 -19.13
N GLU A 421 -4.02 1.25 -18.67
CA GLU A 421 -4.36 1.75 -17.33
C GLU A 421 -5.01 3.14 -17.42
N LEU A 422 -5.70 3.56 -16.35
CA LEU A 422 -6.11 4.97 -16.20
C LEU A 422 -5.34 5.63 -15.06
N GLU A 423 -4.83 6.82 -15.31
CA GLU A 423 -4.43 7.75 -14.25
C GLU A 423 -5.59 8.70 -13.97
N VAL A 424 -6.10 8.66 -12.74
CA VAL A 424 -7.18 9.55 -12.28
C VAL A 424 -6.64 10.48 -11.21
N VAL A 425 -6.62 11.78 -11.50
CA VAL A 425 -6.11 12.81 -10.59
C VAL A 425 -7.28 13.59 -10.00
N PHE A 426 -7.50 13.40 -8.70
CA PHE A 426 -8.48 14.16 -7.93
C PHE A 426 -7.87 15.42 -7.36
N THR A 427 -8.54 16.55 -7.50
CA THR A 427 -8.18 17.84 -6.91
C THR A 427 -9.40 18.50 -6.26
N LYS A 428 -9.18 19.52 -5.43
CA LYS A 428 -10.27 20.34 -4.91
C LYS A 428 -10.92 21.14 -6.03
N GLY A 429 -12.24 21.05 -6.13
CA GLY A 429 -13.04 21.92 -6.97
C GLY A 429 -13.08 23.34 -6.44
N SER A 430 -13.28 24.30 -7.34
CA SER A 430 -13.44 25.72 -7.01
C SER A 430 -14.83 26.07 -6.47
N GLU A 431 -15.79 25.15 -6.57
CA GLU A 431 -17.16 25.38 -6.10
C GLU A 431 -17.30 25.00 -4.62
N PRO A 432 -17.70 25.95 -3.75
CA PRO A 432 -18.04 25.59 -2.38
C PRO A 432 -19.26 24.66 -2.41
N CYS A 433 -19.17 23.52 -1.74
CA CYS A 433 -20.36 22.75 -1.39
C CYS A 433 -21.27 23.67 -0.57
N ALA A 434 -22.40 24.09 -1.16
CA ALA A 434 -23.43 24.79 -0.42
C ALA A 434 -23.94 23.82 0.67
N HIS A 435 -23.70 24.18 1.92
CA HIS A 435 -24.13 23.44 3.11
C HIS A 435 -25.63 23.59 3.36
#